data_AF-A0A0A9YS13-F1
#
_entry.id   AF-A0A0A9YS13-F1
#
_cell.length_a   1.000
_cell.length_b   1.000
_cell.length_c   1.000
_cell.angle_alpha   90.00
_cell.angle_beta   90.00
_cell.angle_gamma   90.00
#
_symmetry.space_group_name_H-M   'P 1'
#
loop_
_entity.id
_entity.type
_entity.pdbx_description
1 polymer ?
#
loop_
_entity_poly.entity_id
_entity_poly.type
_entity_poly.pdbx_seq_one_letter_code
_entity_poly.pdbx_strand_id
1 'polypeptide(L)'
;MNTEAYALPYVKESLVPHTLTHISFCIQKAFGVATSGRPGPVYLEFSEDLLLAPCTLDPVCTPVRPPAPSVPRQLEMDRCLEVWRKARKPLIVLGKGASYSHADTSIQQLINRHQVFFLPMGMAKGVVSDDHPLCVSPARSMVLRTSDVVLLIGCR
;
A
#
# COMPACT_ATOMS: atom_id res chain seq x y z
N MET A 1 32.46 -8.71 2.97
CA MET A 1 31.35 -8.67 3.95
C MET A 1 30.08 -8.89 3.14
N ASN A 2 29.23 -9.87 3.46
CA ASN A 2 28.06 -10.17 2.63
C ASN A 2 26.89 -9.25 3.03
N THR A 3 26.92 -8.01 2.54
CA THR A 3 25.92 -6.94 2.77
C THR A 3 24.52 -7.35 2.33
N GLU A 4 24.41 -8.12 1.25
CA GLU A 4 23.16 -8.71 0.76
C GLU A 4 22.44 -9.51 1.86
N ALA A 5 23.14 -10.42 2.54
CA ALA A 5 22.58 -11.27 3.59
C ALA A 5 22.07 -10.47 4.80
N TYR A 6 22.70 -9.33 5.11
CA TYR A 6 22.26 -8.46 6.21
C TYR A 6 21.01 -7.65 5.87
N ALA A 7 20.80 -7.32 4.60
CA ALA A 7 19.64 -6.53 4.17
C ALA A 7 18.33 -7.35 4.15
N LEU A 8 18.42 -8.65 3.84
CA LEU A 8 17.27 -9.54 3.61
C LEU A 8 16.14 -9.45 4.67
N PRO A 9 16.39 -9.36 5.98
CA PRO A 9 15.32 -9.27 6.98
C PRO A 9 14.49 -7.97 6.90
N TYR A 10 15.02 -6.92 6.26
CA TYR A 10 14.47 -5.57 6.28
C TYR A 10 13.86 -5.14 4.94
N VAL A 11 14.11 -5.90 3.86
CA VAL A 11 13.67 -5.58 2.50
C VAL A 11 12.82 -6.69 1.91
N LYS A 12 12.03 -6.36 0.89
CA LYS A 12 11.26 -7.34 0.13
C LYS A 12 12.16 -8.25 -0.70
N GLU A 13 13.25 -7.69 -1.22
CA GLU A 13 14.22 -8.39 -2.04
C GLU A 13 15.56 -7.65 -1.98
N SER A 14 16.64 -8.39 -2.18
CA SER A 14 18.02 -7.90 -2.27
C SER A 14 18.57 -8.30 -3.63
N LEU A 15 19.17 -7.36 -4.37
CA LEU A 15 19.59 -7.56 -5.77
C LEU A 15 21.00 -7.01 -5.98
N VAL A 16 21.85 -7.80 -6.63
CA VAL A 16 23.24 -7.42 -6.96
C VAL A 16 23.48 -7.65 -8.46
N PRO A 17 23.46 -6.62 -9.33
CA PRO A 17 23.90 -6.77 -10.71
C PRO A 17 25.39 -7.12 -10.79
N HIS A 18 25.73 -8.09 -11.65
CA HIS A 18 27.12 -8.52 -11.87
C HIS A 18 27.72 -7.99 -13.19
N THR A 19 26.91 -7.41 -14.07
CA THR A 19 27.34 -6.87 -15.36
C THR A 19 26.61 -5.57 -15.68
N LEU A 20 27.21 -4.70 -16.50
CA LEU A 20 26.62 -3.40 -16.88
C LEU A 20 25.26 -3.56 -17.56
N THR A 21 25.09 -4.59 -18.40
CA THR A 21 23.83 -4.89 -19.08
C THR A 21 22.72 -5.36 -18.14
N HIS A 22 23.08 -5.91 -16.98
CA HIS A 22 22.11 -6.42 -16.00
C HIS A 22 21.55 -5.32 -15.08
N ILE A 23 22.20 -4.16 -14.99
CA ILE A 23 21.78 -3.03 -14.17
C ILE A 23 20.33 -2.62 -14.50
N SER A 24 20.02 -2.43 -15.78
CA SER A 24 18.69 -2.00 -16.21
C SER A 24 17.60 -2.99 -15.79
N PHE A 25 17.88 -4.30 -15.88
CA PHE A 25 16.96 -5.34 -15.43
C PHE A 25 16.79 -5.33 -13.90
N CYS A 26 17.89 -5.26 -13.14
CA CYS A 26 17.85 -5.21 -11.68
C CYS A 26 17.05 -4.00 -11.18
N ILE A 27 17.21 -2.83 -11.81
CA ILE A 27 16.43 -1.63 -11.49
C ILE A 27 14.95 -1.85 -11.79
N GLN A 28 14.59 -2.35 -12.98
CA GLN A 28 13.19 -2.62 -13.32
C GLN A 28 12.54 -3.61 -12.36
N LYS A 29 13.25 -4.70 -12.04
CA LYS A 29 12.80 -5.70 -11.08
C LYS A 29 12.63 -5.08 -9.70
N ALA A 30 13.58 -4.28 -9.23
CA ALA A 30 13.52 -3.61 -7.95
C ALA A 30 12.29 -2.70 -7.84
N PHE A 31 11.99 -1.89 -8.85
CA PHE A 31 10.78 -1.06 -8.87
C PHE A 31 9.51 -1.91 -8.89
N GLY A 32 9.47 -2.97 -9.70
CA GLY A 32 8.32 -3.88 -9.76
C GLY A 32 8.05 -4.55 -8.41
N VAL A 33 9.10 -5.00 -7.72
CA VAL A 33 8.99 -5.61 -6.39
C VAL A 33 8.63 -4.56 -5.34
N ALA A 34 9.25 -3.38 -5.37
CA ALA A 34 8.99 -2.33 -4.38
C ALA A 34 7.54 -1.82 -4.40
N THR A 35 6.91 -1.83 -5.58
CA THR A 35 5.55 -1.29 -5.79
C THR A 35 4.45 -2.35 -5.79
N SER A 36 4.77 -3.62 -6.02
CA SER A 36 3.76 -4.70 -6.09
C SER A 36 3.27 -5.23 -4.75
N GLY A 37 2.06 -5.79 -4.77
CA GLY A 37 1.43 -6.37 -3.59
C GLY A 37 1.36 -5.36 -2.45
N ARG A 38 1.98 -5.69 -1.31
CA ARG A 38 2.26 -4.68 -0.29
C ARG A 38 3.55 -3.93 -0.65
N PRO A 39 3.52 -2.60 -0.86
CA PRO A 39 4.72 -1.83 -1.13
C PRO A 39 5.74 -1.92 0.01
N GLY A 40 7.01 -1.88 -0.35
CA GLY A 40 8.10 -1.99 0.62
C GLY A 40 9.48 -1.79 -0.03
N PRO A 41 10.54 -1.69 0.79
CA PRO A 41 11.87 -1.40 0.30
C PRO A 41 12.48 -2.61 -0.43
N VAL A 42 13.38 -2.32 -1.37
CA VAL A 42 14.24 -3.29 -2.07
C VAL A 42 15.67 -2.79 -1.93
N TYR A 43 16.61 -3.68 -1.65
CA TYR A 43 18.03 -3.36 -1.57
C TYR A 43 18.70 -3.62 -2.92
N LEU A 44 19.42 -2.64 -3.44
CA LEU A 44 20.24 -2.74 -4.65
C LEU A 44 21.68 -2.39 -4.28
N GLU A 45 22.60 -3.30 -4.57
CA GLU A 45 24.02 -3.13 -4.31
C GLU A 45 24.81 -3.13 -5.62
N PHE A 46 25.73 -2.19 -5.78
CA PHE A 46 26.62 -2.11 -6.92
C PHE A 46 28.06 -2.28 -6.45
N SER A 47 28.80 -3.22 -7.03
CA SER A 47 30.23 -3.36 -6.77
C SER A 47 31.01 -2.19 -7.38
N GLU A 48 32.13 -1.83 -6.75
CA GLU A 48 33.01 -0.76 -7.23
C GLU A 48 33.47 -0.98 -8.67
N ASP A 49 33.90 -2.20 -9.00
CA ASP A 49 34.31 -2.59 -10.35
C ASP A 49 33.23 -2.32 -11.40
N LEU A 50 31.96 -2.48 -11.02
CA LEU A 50 30.83 -2.28 -11.92
C LEU A 50 30.55 -0.78 -12.12
N LEU A 51 30.74 0.04 -11.09
CA LEU A 51 30.56 1.48 -11.15
C LEU A 51 31.69 2.17 -11.94
N LEU A 52 32.90 1.61 -11.89
CA LEU A 52 34.08 2.13 -12.60
C LEU A 52 34.24 1.56 -14.01
N ALA A 53 33.48 0.52 -14.38
CA ALA A 53 33.60 -0.11 -15.68
C ALA A 53 33.27 0.87 -16.83
N PRO A 54 34.07 0.90 -17.91
CA PRO A 54 33.77 1.73 -19.07
C PRO A 54 32.44 1.29 -19.69
N CYS A 55 31.54 2.25 -19.91
CA CYS A 55 30.21 2.00 -20.43
C CYS A 55 30.03 2.69 -21.78
N THR A 56 29.73 1.90 -22.81
CA THR A 56 29.34 2.37 -24.15
C THR A 56 27.87 2.08 -24.44
N LEU A 57 27.10 1.68 -23.42
CA LEU A 57 25.69 1.35 -23.56
C LEU A 57 24.87 2.64 -23.65
N ASP A 58 23.93 2.67 -24.60
CA ASP A 58 22.94 3.73 -24.64
C ASP A 58 22.03 3.67 -23.41
N PRO A 59 21.57 4.82 -22.89
CA PRO A 59 20.65 4.86 -21.76
C PRO A 59 19.32 4.18 -22.11
N VAL A 60 19.05 3.04 -21.46
CA VAL A 60 17.77 2.33 -21.58
C VAL A 60 16.77 2.89 -20.56
N CYS A 61 15.87 3.76 -21.02
CA CYS A 61 14.75 4.26 -20.23
C CYS A 61 13.46 3.50 -20.59
N THR A 62 13.31 2.29 -20.07
CA THR A 62 12.03 1.58 -20.14
C THR A 62 11.15 1.97 -18.95
N PRO A 63 9.93 2.49 -19.19
CA PRO A 63 9.03 2.84 -18.11
C PRO A 63 8.62 1.59 -17.35
N VAL A 64 8.83 1.59 -16.03
CA VAL A 64 8.32 0.53 -15.16
C VAL A 64 6.80 0.68 -15.10
N ARG A 65 6.08 -0.31 -15.62
CA ARG A 65 4.63 -0.32 -15.51
C ARG A 65 4.24 -0.75 -14.09
N PRO A 66 3.36 -0.01 -13.41
CA PRO A 66 2.83 -0.48 -12.14
C PRO A 66 2.13 -1.82 -12.35
N PRO A 67 2.19 -2.73 -11.36
CA PRO A 67 1.52 -4.01 -11.44
C PRO A 67 0.02 -3.81 -11.57
N ALA A 68 -0.65 -4.71 -12.28
CA ALA A 68 -2.09 -4.67 -12.46
C ALA A 68 -2.80 -4.69 -11.09
N PRO A 69 -3.87 -3.90 -10.90
CA PRO A 69 -4.62 -3.90 -9.67
C PRO A 69 -5.20 -5.31 -9.40
N SER A 70 -5.04 -5.77 -8.17
CA SER A 70 -5.67 -7.02 -7.72
C SER A 70 -7.16 -6.78 -7.50
N VAL A 71 -8.01 -7.50 -8.23
CA VAL A 71 -9.46 -7.44 -8.05
C VAL A 71 -9.90 -8.59 -7.12
N PRO A 72 -10.66 -8.32 -6.04
CA PRO A 72 -11.16 -9.37 -5.18
C PRO A 72 -12.13 -10.29 -5.94
N ARG A 73 -12.16 -11.57 -5.55
CA ARG A 73 -13.13 -12.53 -6.11
C ARG A 73 -14.55 -12.12 -5.72
N GLN A 74 -15.51 -12.28 -6.62
CA GLN A 74 -16.92 -11.92 -6.39
C GLN A 74 -17.47 -12.56 -5.11
N LEU A 75 -17.16 -13.83 -4.85
CA LEU A 75 -17.60 -14.54 -3.65
C LEU A 75 -17.15 -13.88 -2.33
N GLU A 76 -15.93 -13.34 -2.29
CA GLU A 76 -15.41 -12.63 -1.11
C GLU A 76 -16.12 -11.28 -0.92
N MET A 77 -16.42 -10.60 -2.04
CA MET A 77 -17.21 -9.37 -2.02
C MET A 77 -18.64 -9.61 -1.53
N ASP A 78 -19.29 -10.68 -2.00
CA ASP A 78 -20.66 -11.03 -1.60
C ASP A 78 -20.74 -11.35 -0.10
N ARG A 79 -19.76 -12.09 0.43
CA ARG A 79 -19.64 -12.36 1.87
C ARG A 79 -19.46 -11.09 2.69
N CYS A 80 -18.57 -10.19 2.25
CA CYS A 80 -18.36 -8.90 2.92
C CYS A 80 -19.65 -8.07 2.95
N LEU A 81 -20.37 -8.01 1.82
CA LEU A 81 -21.63 -7.29 1.72
C LEU A 81 -22.74 -7.92 2.56
N GLU A 82 -22.77 -9.24 2.71
CA GLU A 82 -23.73 -9.93 3.58
C GLU A 82 -23.56 -9.52 5.05
N VAL A 83 -22.31 -9.49 5.53
CA VAL A 83 -22.00 -9.04 6.90
C VAL A 83 -22.34 -7.56 7.05
N TRP A 84 -21.93 -6.73 6.08
CA TRP A 84 -22.17 -5.28 6.11
C TRP A 84 -23.66 -4.93 6.15
N ARG A 85 -24.50 -5.63 5.37
CA ARG A 85 -25.95 -5.40 5.32
C ARG A 85 -26.66 -5.71 6.63
N LYS A 86 -26.10 -6.57 7.46
CA LYS A 86 -26.66 -6.97 8.77
C LYS A 86 -26.18 -6.06 9.92
N ALA A 87 -25.22 -5.17 9.66
CA ALA A 87 -24.65 -4.27 10.67
C ALA A 87 -25.66 -3.21 11.12
N ARG A 88 -25.78 -3.02 12.44
CA ARG A 88 -26.60 -1.98 13.07
C ARG A 88 -25.78 -0.79 13.52
N LYS A 89 -24.49 -1.00 13.84
CA LYS A 89 -23.52 0.04 14.25
C LYS A 89 -22.23 -0.12 13.46
N PRO A 90 -22.28 0.02 12.11
CA PRO A 90 -21.11 -0.12 11.28
C PRO A 90 -20.10 1.02 11.53
N LEU A 91 -18.82 0.68 11.47
CA LEU A 91 -17.71 1.64 11.55
C LEU A 91 -16.70 1.35 10.44
N ILE A 92 -16.21 2.40 9.80
CA ILE A 92 -15.08 2.30 8.86
C ILE A 92 -13.80 2.78 9.58
N VAL A 93 -12.72 2.01 9.51
CA VAL A 93 -11.40 2.46 10.01
C VAL A 93 -10.46 2.63 8.84
N LEU A 94 -9.92 3.83 8.68
CA LEU A 94 -9.01 4.18 7.60
C LEU A 94 -7.56 4.10 8.10
N GLY A 95 -6.77 3.23 7.49
CA GLY A 95 -5.33 3.13 7.74
C GLY A 95 -4.50 3.86 6.69
N LYS A 96 -3.18 3.92 6.91
CA LYS A 96 -2.26 4.55 5.95
C LYS A 96 -2.31 3.93 4.55
N GLY A 97 -2.71 2.66 4.44
CA GLY A 97 -2.89 2.00 3.15
C GLY A 97 -4.04 2.60 2.33
N ALA A 98 -5.07 3.15 2.98
CA ALA A 98 -6.14 3.87 2.31
C ALA A 98 -5.60 5.15 1.65
N SER A 99 -4.81 5.93 2.39
CA SER A 99 -4.12 7.12 1.86
C SER A 99 -3.15 6.75 0.72
N TYR A 100 -2.35 5.70 0.91
CA TYR A 100 -1.42 5.23 -0.11
C TYR A 100 -2.13 4.80 -1.42
N SER A 101 -3.36 4.32 -1.33
CA SER A 101 -4.12 3.85 -2.50
C SER A 101 -4.70 4.98 -3.37
N HIS A 102 -4.61 6.24 -2.93
CA HIS A 102 -5.21 7.40 -3.61
C HIS A 102 -6.71 7.21 -3.92
N ALA A 103 -7.42 6.47 -3.06
CA ALA A 103 -8.83 6.15 -3.21
C ALA A 103 -9.75 7.15 -2.49
N ASP A 104 -9.27 8.37 -2.23
CA ASP A 104 -9.91 9.39 -1.39
C ASP A 104 -11.36 9.65 -1.82
N THR A 105 -11.59 9.88 -3.11
CA THR A 105 -12.93 10.11 -3.66
C THR A 105 -13.85 8.91 -3.48
N SER A 106 -13.36 7.69 -3.71
CA SER A 106 -14.18 6.47 -3.58
C SER A 106 -14.56 6.20 -2.12
N ILE A 107 -13.63 6.42 -1.19
CA ILE A 107 -13.85 6.27 0.25
C ILE A 107 -14.84 7.32 0.74
N GLN A 108 -14.67 8.58 0.33
CA GLN A 108 -15.59 9.64 0.68
C GLN A 108 -17.01 9.38 0.15
N GLN A 109 -17.14 8.88 -1.08
CA GLN A 109 -18.43 8.48 -1.65
C GLN A 109 -19.07 7.32 -0.88
N LEU A 110 -18.29 6.32 -0.47
CA LEU A 110 -18.78 5.20 0.34
C LEU A 110 -19.36 5.70 1.68
N ILE A 111 -18.60 6.55 2.39
CA ILE A 111 -18.99 7.14 3.67
C ILE A 111 -20.27 7.97 3.51
N ASN A 112 -20.32 8.85 2.51
CA ASN A 112 -21.45 9.75 2.28
C ASN A 112 -22.70 9.02 1.80
N ARG A 113 -22.55 8.02 0.93
CA ARG A 113 -23.69 7.27 0.40
C ARG A 113 -24.38 6.45 1.47
N HIS A 114 -23.60 5.83 2.35
CA HIS A 114 -24.14 4.93 3.38
C HIS A 114 -24.31 5.60 4.75
N GLN A 115 -23.91 6.87 4.88
CA GLN A 115 -23.97 7.64 6.13
C GLN A 115 -23.32 6.89 7.31
N VAL A 116 -22.11 6.34 7.07
CA VAL A 116 -21.39 5.52 8.04
C VAL A 116 -20.29 6.31 8.71
N PHE A 117 -20.19 6.20 10.04
CA PHE A 117 -19.10 6.80 10.81
C PHE A 117 -17.75 6.21 10.40
N PHE A 118 -16.72 7.05 10.41
CA PHE A 118 -15.36 6.61 10.12
C PHE A 118 -14.33 7.14 11.12
N LEU A 119 -13.27 6.35 11.30
CA LEU A 119 -12.15 6.63 12.18
C LEU A 119 -10.85 6.63 11.37
N PRO A 120 -10.26 7.80 11.07
CA PRO A 120 -8.94 7.87 10.47
C PRO A 120 -7.84 7.57 11.50
N MET A 121 -6.91 6.67 11.14
CA MET A 121 -5.65 6.48 11.85
C MET A 121 -4.67 7.62 11.51
N GLY A 122 -3.58 7.77 12.27
CA GLY A 122 -2.68 8.94 12.18
C GLY A 122 -2.34 9.41 10.76
N MET A 123 -1.73 8.55 9.93
CA MET A 123 -1.36 8.89 8.54
C MET A 123 -2.51 8.75 7.52
N ALA A 124 -3.72 8.44 7.96
CA ALA A 124 -4.92 8.39 7.11
C ALA A 124 -5.80 9.64 7.27
N LYS A 125 -5.43 10.55 8.18
CA LYS A 125 -6.09 11.85 8.33
C LYS A 125 -5.98 12.63 7.03
N GLY A 126 -7.09 13.23 6.61
CA GLY A 126 -7.19 13.94 5.33
C GLY A 126 -7.64 13.10 4.13
N VAL A 127 -7.65 11.76 4.20
CA VAL A 127 -8.27 10.91 3.16
C VAL A 127 -9.75 11.24 3.00
N VAL A 128 -10.40 11.47 4.14
CA VAL A 128 -11.62 12.26 4.24
C VAL A 128 -11.31 13.37 5.22
N SER A 129 -11.90 14.56 5.01
CA SER A 129 -11.70 15.71 5.90
C SER A 129 -11.88 15.33 7.37
N ASP A 130 -10.97 15.77 8.23
CA ASP A 130 -11.08 15.51 9.66
C ASP A 130 -12.28 16.21 10.31
N ASP A 131 -12.74 17.31 9.71
CA ASP A 131 -13.93 18.07 10.11
C ASP A 131 -15.24 17.47 9.56
N HIS A 132 -15.16 16.34 8.86
CA HIS A 132 -16.33 15.68 8.30
C HIS A 132 -17.31 15.28 9.42
N PRO A 133 -18.63 15.50 9.28
CA PRO A 133 -19.61 15.23 10.35
C PRO A 133 -19.67 13.77 10.79
N LEU A 134 -19.23 12.85 9.91
CA LEU A 134 -19.14 11.41 10.19
C LEU A 134 -17.77 10.96 10.75
N CYS A 135 -16.82 11.89 10.94
CA CYS A 135 -15.53 11.61 11.55
C CYS A 135 -15.71 11.46 13.07
N VAL A 136 -15.40 10.28 13.60
CA VAL A 136 -15.56 9.98 15.04
C VAL A 136 -14.23 9.88 15.79
N SER A 137 -13.19 10.55 15.29
CA SER A 137 -11.86 10.61 15.92
C SER A 137 -11.90 10.93 17.43
N PRO A 138 -12.66 11.94 17.90
CA PRO A 138 -12.73 12.28 19.33
C PRO A 138 -13.37 11.18 20.19
N ALA A 139 -14.22 10.33 19.61
CA ALA A 139 -14.95 9.27 20.30
C ALA A 139 -14.34 7.87 20.08
N ARG A 140 -13.08 7.78 19.62
CA ARG A 140 -12.37 6.52 19.26
C ARG A 140 -12.66 5.35 20.20
N SER A 141 -12.43 5.55 21.50
CA SER A 141 -12.56 4.47 22.48
C SER A 141 -14.01 3.99 22.64
N MET A 142 -14.99 4.88 22.49
CA MET A 142 -16.41 4.53 22.57
C MET A 142 -16.84 3.77 21.32
N VAL A 143 -16.57 4.32 20.12
CA VAL A 143 -17.03 3.71 18.86
C VAL A 143 -16.40 2.35 18.62
N LEU A 144 -15.12 2.15 18.96
CA LEU A 144 -14.47 0.84 18.85
C LEU A 144 -15.08 -0.20 19.80
N ARG A 145 -15.62 0.20 20.95
CA ARG A 145 -16.27 -0.71 21.90
C ARG A 145 -17.71 -1.04 21.54
N THR A 146 -18.40 -0.12 20.86
CA THR A 146 -19.85 -0.24 20.62
C THR A 146 -20.21 -0.66 19.20
N SER A 147 -19.26 -0.62 18.26
CA SER A 147 -19.47 -1.08 16.88
C SER A 147 -19.68 -2.59 16.85
N ASP A 148 -20.62 -3.04 16.03
CA ASP A 148 -20.90 -4.46 15.82
C ASP A 148 -20.16 -5.03 14.60
N VAL A 149 -19.90 -4.20 13.59
CA VAL A 149 -19.10 -4.54 12.41
C VAL A 149 -18.12 -3.40 12.11
N VAL A 150 -16.86 -3.76 11.88
CA VAL A 150 -15.80 -2.80 11.53
C VAL A 150 -15.20 -3.16 10.18
N LEU A 151 -15.29 -2.23 9.21
CA LEU A 151 -14.64 -2.33 7.92
C LEU A 151 -13.25 -1.68 7.98
N LEU A 152 -12.22 -2.51 7.88
CA LEU A 152 -10.82 -2.09 7.88
C LEU A 152 -10.37 -1.77 6.44
N ILE A 153 -10.01 -0.52 6.16
CA ILE A 153 -9.48 -0.11 4.85
C ILE A 153 -8.01 0.29 5.01
N GLY A 154 -7.10 -0.56 4.52
CA GLY A 154 -5.67 -0.27 4.51
C GLY A 154 -5.03 -0.13 5.90
N CYS A 155 -5.61 -0.77 6.92
CA CYS A 155 -5.13 -0.81 8.30
C CYS A 155 -4.78 -2.24 8.74
N ARG A 156 -4.10 -2.32 9.89
CA ARG A 156 -3.67 -3.55 10.57
C ARG A 156 -3.84 -3.35 12.07
#